data_AF-A0A1J4KD57-F1
#
_entry.id   AF-A0A1J4KD57-F1
#
_cell.length_a   1.000
_cell.length_b   1.000
_cell.length_c   1.000
_cell.angle_alpha   90.00
_cell.angle_beta   90.00
_cell.angle_gamma   90.00
#
_symmetry.space_group_name_H-M   'P 1'
#
loop_
_entity.id
_entity.type
_entity.pdbx_description
1 polymer ?
#
loop_
_entity_poly.entity_id
_entity_poly.type
_entity_poly.pdbx_seq_one_letter_code
_entity_poly.pdbx_strand_id
1 'polypeptide(L)'
;MVVKAARDQATPYAAMLAAQQVAARLKNLGIDGLHIKLSGKGGSQRRLPAQGAQSALRALARAGVKIGRIEDVTPLPHDSTRRKGGRRGRRL
;
A
#
# COMPACT_ATOMS: atom_id res chain seq x y z
N MET A 1 -15.81 2.40 -4.76
CA MET A 1 -15.13 2.43 -3.45
C MET A 1 -15.20 1.03 -2.86
N VAL A 2 -14.11 0.49 -2.29
CA VAL A 2 -14.05 -0.93 -1.86
C VAL A 2 -14.84 -1.19 -0.57
N VAL A 3 -14.91 -0.19 0.32
CA VAL A 3 -15.71 -0.21 1.55
C VAL A 3 -16.57 1.05 1.62
N LYS A 4 -17.68 1.01 2.37
CA LYS A 4 -18.62 2.15 2.49
C LYS A 4 -18.20 3.16 3.56
N ALA A 5 -17.63 2.69 4.68
CA ALA A 5 -17.25 3.54 5.80
C ALA A 5 -15.83 4.10 5.64
N ALA A 6 -15.65 5.39 5.95
CA ALA A 6 -14.36 6.07 5.80
C ALA A 6 -13.27 5.51 6.73
N ARG A 7 -13.62 5.10 7.94
CA ARG A 7 -12.69 4.51 8.92
C ARG A 7 -12.06 3.20 8.44
N ASP A 8 -12.77 2.45 7.61
CA ASP A 8 -12.37 1.11 7.21
C ASP A 8 -11.47 1.11 5.96
N GLN A 9 -11.22 2.27 5.36
CA GLN A 9 -10.46 2.40 4.11
C GLN A 9 -9.01 1.90 4.22
N ALA A 10 -8.38 2.05 5.40
CA ALA A 10 -7.00 1.63 5.62
C ALA A 10 -6.86 0.22 6.22
N THR A 11 -7.98 -0.52 6.36
CA THR A 11 -7.97 -1.84 6.99
C THR A 11 -7.34 -2.92 6.08
N PRO A 12 -6.73 -3.95 6.66
CA PRO A 12 -6.27 -5.13 5.92
C PRO A 12 -7.35 -5.78 5.04
N TYR A 13 -8.59 -5.78 5.52
CA TYR A 13 -9.74 -6.34 4.81
C TYR A 13 -10.04 -5.56 3.53
N ALA A 14 -10.09 -4.23 3.59
CA ALA A 14 -10.28 -3.39 2.41
C ALA A 14 -9.16 -3.60 1.37
N ALA A 15 -7.92 -3.73 1.83
CA ALA A 15 -6.77 -3.97 0.95
C ALA A 15 -6.85 -5.34 0.23
N MET A 16 -7.29 -6.38 0.93
CA MET A 16 -7.50 -7.71 0.35
C MET A 16 -8.57 -7.71 -0.73
N LEU A 17 -9.74 -7.10 -0.46
CA LEU A 17 -10.83 -6.98 -1.44
C LEU A 17 -10.38 -6.20 -2.68
N ALA A 18 -9.63 -5.12 -2.50
CA ALA A 18 -9.08 -4.35 -3.60
C ALA A 18 -8.14 -5.21 -4.48
N ALA A 19 -7.23 -5.96 -3.86
CA ALA A 19 -6.31 -6.84 -4.55
C ALA A 19 -7.02 -7.95 -5.35
N GLN A 20 -8.11 -8.53 -4.81
CA GLN A 20 -8.91 -9.53 -5.52
C GLN A 20 -9.59 -8.96 -6.77
N GLN A 21 -10.14 -7.74 -6.67
CA GLN A 21 -10.74 -7.06 -7.83
C GLN A 21 -9.71 -6.79 -8.93
N VAL A 22 -8.50 -6.38 -8.55
CA VAL A 22 -7.39 -6.20 -9.50
C VAL A 22 -6.99 -7.53 -10.12
N ALA A 23 -6.83 -8.60 -9.34
CA ALA A 23 -6.47 -9.91 -9.86
C ALA A 23 -7.49 -10.46 -10.88
N ALA A 24 -8.80 -10.26 -10.64
CA ALA A 24 -9.83 -10.63 -11.60
C ALA A 24 -9.69 -9.86 -12.93
N ARG A 25 -9.37 -8.56 -12.85
CA ARG A 25 -9.12 -7.74 -14.05
C ARG A 25 -7.85 -8.17 -14.79
N LEU A 26 -6.79 -8.53 -14.07
CA LEU A 26 -5.54 -8.99 -14.69
C LEU A 26 -5.72 -10.28 -15.49
N LYS A 27 -6.58 -11.19 -15.02
CA LYS A 27 -6.94 -12.41 -15.76
C LYS A 27 -7.62 -12.09 -17.10
N ASN A 28 -8.54 -11.12 -17.12
CA ASN A 28 -9.19 -10.69 -18.36
C ASN A 28 -8.22 -10.03 -19.35
N LEU A 29 -7.15 -9.42 -18.83
CA LEU A 29 -6.12 -8.75 -19.63
C LEU A 29 -4.98 -9.69 -20.05
N GLY A 30 -4.96 -10.95 -19.61
CA GLY A 30 -3.89 -11.90 -19.91
C GLY A 30 -2.55 -11.56 -19.24
N ILE A 31 -2.56 -10.86 -18.10
CA ILE A 31 -1.33 -10.51 -17.37
C ILE A 31 -1.06 -11.57 -16.30
N ASP A 32 0.00 -12.34 -16.50
CA ASP A 32 0.36 -13.47 -15.62
C ASP A 32 1.22 -13.08 -14.42
N GLY A 33 1.91 -11.94 -14.46
CA GLY A 33 2.84 -11.55 -13.41
C GLY A 33 3.06 -10.05 -13.26
N LEU A 34 3.48 -9.66 -12.05
CA LEU A 34 3.70 -8.26 -11.65
C LEU A 34 5.03 -8.10 -10.93
N HIS A 35 5.70 -6.98 -11.19
CA HIS A 35 6.73 -6.43 -10.31
C HIS A 35 6.06 -5.47 -9.31
N ILE A 36 6.37 -5.65 -8.02
CA ILE A 36 5.70 -4.92 -6.95
C ILE A 36 6.62 -3.83 -6.43
N LYS A 37 6.14 -2.59 -6.50
CA LYS A 37 6.77 -1.44 -5.84
C LYS A 37 5.95 -1.04 -4.63
N LEU A 38 6.49 -1.23 -3.44
CA LEU A 38 5.87 -0.85 -2.17
C LEU A 38 6.21 0.60 -1.86
N SER A 39 5.23 1.37 -1.38
CA SER A 39 5.43 2.78 -1.05
C SER A 39 4.69 3.15 0.24
N GLY A 40 5.42 3.69 1.20
CA GLY A 40 4.88 4.43 2.33
C GLY A 40 4.68 5.91 1.98
N LYS A 41 4.12 6.70 2.90
CA LYS A 41 3.93 8.15 2.68
C LYS A 41 5.27 8.89 2.53
N GLY A 42 6.30 8.46 3.26
CA GLY A 42 7.66 8.96 3.15
C GLY A 42 7.81 10.47 3.42
N GLY A 43 8.93 11.05 2.96
CA GLY A 43 9.25 12.46 3.15
C GLY A 43 9.33 12.85 4.64
N SER A 44 8.59 13.89 5.01
CA SER A 44 8.43 14.31 6.41
C SER A 44 7.42 13.45 7.18
N GLN A 45 6.76 12.48 6.56
CA GLN A 45 5.78 11.59 7.21
C GLN A 45 6.41 10.23 7.58
N ARG A 46 5.57 9.26 7.93
CA ARG A 46 5.99 7.88 8.24
C ARG A 46 6.54 7.21 6.97
N ARG A 47 7.73 6.64 7.11
CA ARG A 47 8.45 5.91 6.04
C ARG A 47 7.85 4.52 5.82
N LEU A 48 7.49 3.83 6.90
CA LEU A 48 6.99 2.46 6.82
C LEU A 48 5.65 2.38 6.04
N PRO A 49 5.49 1.38 5.16
CA PRO A 49 4.23 1.11 4.49
C PRO A 49 3.14 0.74 5.51
N ALA A 50 1.88 0.98 5.14
CA ALA A 50 0.73 0.67 5.99
C ALA A 50 0.49 -0.84 6.09
N GLN A 51 -0.19 -1.27 7.16
CA GLN A 51 -0.50 -2.69 7.42
C GLN A 51 -1.19 -3.39 6.24
N GLY A 52 -2.02 -2.66 5.47
CA GLY A 52 -2.70 -3.19 4.29
C GLY A 52 -1.77 -3.61 3.14
N ALA A 53 -0.52 -3.15 3.11
CA ALA A 53 0.43 -3.48 2.04
C ALA A 53 0.75 -4.99 1.98
N GLN A 54 1.03 -5.59 3.14
CA GLN A 54 1.30 -7.04 3.23
C GLN A 54 0.07 -7.87 2.90
N SER A 55 -1.11 -7.43 3.34
CA SER A 55 -2.37 -8.12 3.05
C SER A 55 -2.70 -8.11 1.55
N ALA A 56 -2.50 -6.99 0.87
CA ALA A 56 -2.70 -6.89 -0.58
C ALA A 56 -1.71 -7.79 -1.35
N LEU A 57 -0.42 -7.77 -0.99
CA LEU A 57 0.61 -8.60 -1.62
C LEU A 57 0.29 -10.09 -1.49
N ARG A 58 -0.11 -10.52 -0.29
CA ARG A 58 -0.52 -11.91 -0.04
C ARG A 58 -1.78 -12.29 -0.82
N ALA A 59 -2.73 -11.38 -0.97
CA ALA A 59 -3.96 -11.63 -1.73
C ALA A 59 -3.68 -11.80 -3.23
N LEU A 60 -2.79 -10.99 -3.81
CA LEU A 60 -2.35 -11.13 -5.20
C LEU A 60 -1.64 -12.46 -5.45
N ALA A 61 -0.73 -12.86 -4.55
CA ALA A 61 -0.04 -14.14 -4.63
C ALA A 61 -1.04 -15.31 -4.62
N ARG A 62 -2.02 -15.27 -3.69
CA ARG A 62 -3.07 -16.31 -3.58
C ARG A 62 -4.00 -16.35 -4.78
N ALA A 63 -4.19 -15.23 -5.47
CA ALA A 63 -5.03 -15.17 -6.67
C ALA A 63 -4.37 -15.80 -7.92
N GLY A 64 -3.11 -16.26 -7.79
CA GLY A 64 -2.35 -16.93 -8.84
C GLY A 64 -1.49 -15.99 -9.69
N VAL A 65 -1.32 -14.73 -9.28
CA VAL A 65 -0.46 -13.77 -9.98
C VAL A 65 1.00 -14.06 -9.62
N LYS A 66 1.86 -14.24 -10.64
CA LYS A 66 3.30 -14.45 -10.42
C LYS A 66 3.94 -13.15 -9.93
N ILE A 67 4.56 -13.18 -8.76
CA ILE A 67 5.26 -12.02 -8.20
C ILE A 67 6.73 -12.10 -8.61
N GLY A 68 7.21 -11.07 -9.29
CA GLY A 68 8.63 -10.92 -9.60
C GLY A 68 9.37 -10.14 -8.51
N ARG A 69 10.18 -9.16 -8.92
CA ARG A 69 10.88 -8.24 -8.03
C ARG A 69 9.94 -7.46 -7.11
N ILE A 70 10.34 -7.34 -5.85
CA ILE A 70 9.70 -6.51 -4.83
C ILE A 70 10.71 -5.44 -4.42
N GLU A 71 10.33 -4.16 -4.58
CA GLU A 71 11.16 -3.00 -4.24
C GLU A 71 10.40 -2.05 -3.32
N ASP A 72 11.05 -1.53 -2.28
CA ASP A 72 10.52 -0.40 -1.50
C ASP A 72 10.97 0.92 -2.14
N VAL A 73 10.01 1.68 -2.66
CA VAL A 73 10.22 2.98 -3.30
C VAL A 73 9.69 4.12 -2.45
N THR A 74 9.62 3.92 -1.12
CA THR A 74 9.26 4.99 -0.19
C THR A 74 10.20 6.19 -0.37
N PRO A 75 9.68 7.41 -0.59
CA PRO A 75 10.53 8.57 -0.81
C PRO A 75 11.28 8.93 0.46
N LEU A 76 12.61 8.80 0.41
CA LEU A 76 13.54 9.17 1.47
C LEU A 76 14.31 10.43 1.05
N PRO A 77 14.09 11.56 1.74
CA PRO A 77 14.81 12.78 1.41
C PRO A 77 16.19 12.78 2.10
N HIS A 78 17.20 13.38 1.45
CA HIS A 78 18.55 13.54 2.04
C HIS A 78 18.50 14.36 3.33
N ASP A 79 17.70 15.43 3.36
CA ASP A 79 17.29 16.16 4.54
C ASP A 79 15.78 16.47 4.46
N SER A 80 15.10 16.64 5.60
CA SER A 80 13.64 16.74 5.66
C SER A 80 13.15 18.15 5.96
N THR A 81 11.99 18.50 5.39
CA THR A 81 11.26 19.71 5.78
C THR A 81 10.56 19.52 7.13
N ARG A 82 10.19 20.64 7.78
CA ARG A 82 9.54 20.64 9.09
C ARG A 82 8.26 19.78 9.11
N ARG A 83 8.20 18.81 10.02
CA ARG A 83 7.03 17.93 10.23
C ARG A 83 5.80 18.71 10.75
N LYS A 84 4.59 18.22 10.41
CA LYS A 84 3.32 18.72 10.98
C LYS A 84 3.26 18.44 12.48
N GLY A 85 2.73 19.38 13.26
CA GLY A 85 2.60 19.28 14.73
C GLY A 85 3.31 20.37 15.52
N GLY A 86 3.99 21.31 14.85
CA GLY A 86 4.72 22.39 15.54
C GLY A 86 5.90 21.86 16.36
N ARG A 87 6.44 22.68 17.28
CA ARG A 87 7.59 22.28 18.12
C ARG A 87 7.23 21.19 19.13
N ARG A 88 5.98 21.17 19.62
CA ARG A 88 5.52 20.27 20.69
C ARG A 88 4.83 19.00 20.18
N GLY A 89 4.64 18.86 18.86
CA GLY A 89 3.94 17.73 18.25
C GLY A 89 2.41 17.76 18.45
N ARG A 90 1.75 16.72 17.95
CA ARG A 90 0.31 16.48 18.18
C ARG A 90 0.12 16.05 19.64
N ARG A 91 -0.66 16.82 20.39
CA ARG A 91 -1.14 16.47 21.73
C ARG A 91 -2.58 15.99 21.59
N LEU A 92 -2.84 14.75 22.01
CA LEU A 92 -4.16 14.13 22.03
C LEU A 92 -4.81 14.37 23.39
#